data_AF-A0A977KAH4-F1
#
_entry.id   AF-A0A977KAH4-F1
#
_cell.length_a   1.000
_cell.length_b   1.000
_cell.length_c   1.000
_cell.angle_alpha   90.00
_cell.angle_beta   90.00
_cell.angle_gamma   90.00
#
_symmetry.space_group_name_H-M   'P 1'
#
loop_
_entity.id
_entity.type
_entity.pdbx_description
1 polymer ?
#
loop_
_entity_poly.entity_id
_entity_poly.type
_entity_poly.pdbx_seq_one_letter_code
_entity_poly.pdbx_strand_id
1 'polypeptide(L)'
;MLLQVSRSGEREVIEIIAKLAKDKETICVVGPSSSGKSYYASKLAEALGGTVISTDDFYRADSWKISAILSTFDHPYLIDWDLLMSTIYEAREKEYIEVPIYDMRVSARTGYKRIKVSKPLIIEGIFASYGPLRELCEFRVAFESPLHLLLARRMLRDTKRAMEAPSRVLDRVVRTVFPMAKLFVEPQINSADVKVYNDWRPDLPEKLGKCEKGEGEGNVEGERRVIKLSYEGDSVYIIENFIDDSVEHYVLVSWGGKFIGARVHPETAYATLSALSAHRYSLESYLQKGKWKGEIIIGNLVNEKTWEELGKRVCCKLCVP
;
A
#
# COMPACT_ATOMS: atom_id res chain seq x y z
N MET A 1 -4.67 9.28 -18.09
CA MET A 1 -4.43 10.61 -17.45
C MET A 1 -3.77 10.41 -16.09
N LEU A 2 -2.87 11.29 -15.63
CA LEU A 2 -2.25 11.24 -14.29
C LEU A 2 -2.67 12.46 -13.46
N LEU A 3 -3.19 12.22 -12.25
CA LEU A 3 -3.55 13.23 -11.26
C LEU A 3 -2.68 13.06 -10.02
N GLN A 4 -2.19 14.15 -9.42
CA GLN A 4 -1.39 14.10 -8.20
C GLN A 4 -2.11 14.84 -7.08
N VAL A 5 -2.39 14.14 -5.98
CA VAL A 5 -3.25 14.68 -4.90
C VAL A 5 -2.61 15.90 -4.23
N SER A 6 -1.30 15.89 -3.97
CA SER A 6 -0.62 17.05 -3.36
C SER A 6 -0.67 18.32 -4.21
N ARG A 7 -0.85 18.20 -5.54
CA ARG A 7 -0.89 19.34 -6.48
C ARG A 7 -2.30 19.88 -6.69
N SER A 8 -3.27 18.99 -6.87
CA SER A 8 -4.66 19.34 -7.18
C SER A 8 -5.54 19.46 -5.92
N GLY A 9 -5.14 18.83 -4.82
CA GLY A 9 -6.00 18.66 -3.65
C GLY A 9 -7.08 17.61 -3.87
N GLU A 10 -7.58 17.06 -2.76
CA GLU A 10 -8.52 15.95 -2.75
C GLU A 10 -9.81 16.25 -3.53
N ARG A 11 -10.40 17.42 -3.29
CA ARG A 11 -11.68 17.82 -3.87
C ARG A 11 -11.62 17.93 -5.40
N GLU A 12 -10.56 18.55 -5.93
CA GLU A 12 -10.38 18.70 -7.37
C GLU A 12 -10.21 17.33 -8.05
N VAL A 13 -9.45 16.41 -7.43
CA VAL A 13 -9.29 15.04 -7.94
C VAL A 13 -10.64 14.34 -8.07
N ILE A 14 -11.50 14.44 -7.04
CA ILE A 14 -12.84 13.84 -7.06
C ILE A 14 -13.71 14.48 -8.15
N GLU A 15 -13.72 15.82 -8.25
CA GLU A 15 -14.51 16.55 -9.24
C GLU A 15 -14.11 16.20 -10.68
N ILE A 16 -12.81 16.08 -10.96
CA ILE A 16 -12.29 15.65 -12.26
C ILE A 16 -12.76 14.23 -12.59
N ILE A 17 -12.58 13.28 -11.66
CA ILE A 17 -12.95 11.87 -11.86
C ILE A 17 -14.47 11.76 -12.06
N ALA A 18 -15.27 12.43 -11.24
CA ALA A 18 -16.72 12.44 -11.34
C ALA A 18 -17.20 13.00 -12.69
N LYS A 19 -16.57 14.07 -13.19
CA LYS A 19 -16.87 14.64 -14.50
C LYS A 19 -16.57 13.66 -15.64
N LEU A 20 -15.45 12.95 -15.57
CA LEU A 20 -15.07 11.95 -16.58
C LEU A 20 -15.94 10.69 -16.54
N ALA A 21 -16.45 10.34 -15.36
CA ALA A 21 -17.25 9.15 -15.11
C ALA A 21 -18.77 9.39 -15.18
N LYS A 22 -19.21 10.61 -15.51
CA LYS A 22 -20.62 11.04 -15.39
C LYS A 22 -21.63 10.12 -16.07
N ASP A 23 -21.28 9.56 -17.23
CA ASP A 23 -22.18 8.72 -18.03
C ASP A 23 -21.84 7.22 -17.92
N LYS A 24 -21.09 6.82 -16.89
CA LYS A 24 -20.62 5.45 -16.69
C LYS A 24 -21.52 4.76 -15.68
N GLU A 25 -21.96 3.53 -15.95
CA GLU A 25 -22.75 2.76 -14.99
C GLU A 25 -21.89 1.97 -14.01
N THR A 26 -20.68 1.58 -14.40
CA THR A 26 -19.75 0.80 -13.57
C THR A 26 -18.35 1.41 -13.60
N ILE A 27 -17.88 1.83 -12.43
CA ILE A 27 -16.58 2.45 -12.22
C ILE A 27 -15.75 1.54 -11.33
N CYS A 28 -14.56 1.17 -11.79
CA CYS A 28 -13.65 0.29 -11.06
C CYS A 28 -12.51 1.09 -10.46
N VAL A 29 -12.38 1.07 -9.14
CA VAL A 29 -11.36 1.78 -8.38
C VAL A 29 -10.34 0.77 -7.83
N VAL A 30 -9.18 0.71 -8.47
CA VAL A 30 -8.13 -0.27 -8.19
C VAL A 30 -6.91 0.40 -7.55
N GLY A 31 -6.12 -0.36 -6.81
CA GLY A 31 -4.84 0.10 -6.28
C GLY A 31 -4.31 -0.85 -5.21
N PRO A 32 -3.02 -0.75 -4.85
CA PRO A 32 -2.46 -1.57 -3.80
C PRO A 32 -3.12 -1.25 -2.46
N SER A 33 -3.07 -2.19 -1.54
CA SER A 33 -3.56 -1.96 -0.17
C SER A 33 -2.89 -0.73 0.43
N SER A 34 -3.68 0.10 1.12
CA SER A 34 -3.24 1.37 1.75
C SER A 34 -2.94 2.53 0.78
N SER A 35 -3.34 2.45 -0.50
CA SER A 35 -3.25 3.60 -1.44
C SER A 35 -4.30 4.69 -1.21
N GLY A 36 -5.27 4.47 -0.32
CA GLY A 36 -6.39 5.38 -0.08
C GLY A 36 -7.61 5.14 -0.98
N LYS A 37 -7.55 4.14 -1.88
CA LYS A 37 -8.62 3.84 -2.84
C LYS A 37 -10.03 3.74 -2.25
N SER A 38 -10.19 3.12 -1.08
CA SER A 38 -11.51 2.94 -0.44
C SER A 38 -12.10 4.27 0.06
N TYR A 39 -11.25 5.21 0.50
CA TYR A 39 -11.66 6.56 0.86
C TYR A 39 -12.17 7.32 -0.38
N TYR A 40 -11.38 7.33 -1.44
CA TYR A 40 -11.76 8.01 -2.68
C TYR A 40 -12.94 7.34 -3.39
N ALA A 41 -13.09 6.02 -3.30
CA ALA A 41 -14.27 5.31 -3.80
C ALA A 41 -15.55 5.77 -3.08
N SER A 42 -15.50 5.93 -1.75
CA SER A 42 -16.61 6.50 -0.97
C SER A 42 -16.93 7.92 -1.40
N LYS A 43 -15.91 8.78 -1.55
CA LYS A 43 -16.10 10.17 -1.97
C LYS A 43 -16.62 10.30 -3.40
N LEU A 44 -16.17 9.44 -4.29
CA LEU A 44 -16.68 9.39 -5.66
C LEU A 44 -18.15 8.93 -5.68
N ALA A 45 -18.51 7.95 -4.86
CA ALA A 45 -19.89 7.51 -4.72
C ALA A 45 -20.78 8.61 -4.13
N GLU A 46 -20.32 9.34 -3.11
CA GLU A 46 -21.02 10.52 -2.57
C GLU A 46 -21.25 11.58 -3.66
N ALA A 47 -20.23 11.88 -4.47
CA ALA A 47 -20.30 12.90 -5.52
C ALA A 47 -21.22 12.50 -6.70
N LEU A 48 -21.28 11.21 -7.03
CA LEU A 48 -22.08 10.69 -8.15
C LEU A 48 -23.46 10.15 -7.72
N GLY A 49 -23.75 10.10 -6.42
CA GLY A 49 -24.94 9.43 -5.89
C GLY A 49 -24.93 7.90 -6.08
N GLY A 50 -23.74 7.31 -6.23
CA GLY A 50 -23.55 5.89 -6.53
C GLY A 50 -23.45 4.98 -5.30
N THR A 51 -23.21 3.69 -5.54
CA THR A 51 -23.06 2.67 -4.49
C THR A 51 -21.69 2.01 -4.56
N VAL A 52 -20.99 1.90 -3.43
CA VAL A 52 -19.70 1.20 -3.35
C VAL A 52 -19.90 -0.29 -3.09
N ILE A 53 -19.28 -1.13 -3.90
CA ILE A 53 -19.14 -2.58 -3.69
C ILE A 53 -17.64 -2.88 -3.50
N SER A 54 -17.26 -3.29 -2.30
CA SER A 54 -15.87 -3.67 -2.00
C SER A 54 -15.64 -5.13 -2.38
N THR A 55 -14.63 -5.44 -3.20
CA THR A 55 -14.27 -6.83 -3.49
C THR A 55 -13.78 -7.57 -2.25
N ASP A 56 -13.31 -6.84 -1.23
CA ASP A 56 -12.84 -7.41 0.03
C ASP A 56 -14.00 -8.04 0.83
N ASP A 57 -15.25 -7.62 0.62
CA ASP A 57 -16.43 -8.26 1.24
C ASP A 57 -16.65 -9.68 0.67
N PHE A 58 -16.12 -9.97 -0.52
CA PHE A 58 -16.34 -11.22 -1.27
C PHE A 58 -15.18 -12.21 -1.16
N TYR A 59 -14.33 -12.08 -0.14
CA TYR A 59 -13.47 -13.20 0.23
C TYR A 59 -14.31 -14.45 0.51
N ARG A 60 -13.81 -15.61 0.08
CA ARG A 60 -14.45 -16.89 0.30
C ARG A 60 -14.60 -17.20 1.79
N ALA A 61 -15.64 -17.93 2.17
CA ALA A 61 -15.85 -18.35 3.55
C ALA A 61 -14.74 -19.27 4.10
N ASP A 62 -14.08 -20.02 3.22
CA ASP A 62 -12.93 -20.89 3.50
C ASP A 62 -11.57 -20.21 3.22
N SER A 63 -11.55 -18.90 3.01
CA SER A 63 -10.35 -18.13 2.63
C SER A 63 -9.18 -18.30 3.61
N TRP A 64 -9.43 -18.45 4.92
CA TRP A 64 -8.37 -18.71 5.90
C TRP A 64 -7.65 -20.04 5.64
N LYS A 65 -8.36 -21.10 5.23
CA LYS A 65 -7.77 -22.42 4.90
C LYS A 65 -6.94 -22.32 3.63
N ILE A 66 -7.49 -21.67 2.62
CA ILE A 66 -6.82 -21.47 1.33
C ILE A 66 -5.57 -20.61 1.52
N SER A 67 -5.68 -19.51 2.27
CA SER A 67 -4.57 -18.62 2.59
C SER A 67 -3.46 -19.34 3.37
N ALA A 68 -3.80 -20.26 4.27
CA ALA A 68 -2.80 -21.08 4.96
C ALA A 68 -1.97 -21.96 3.99
N ILE A 69 -2.57 -22.40 2.88
CA ILE A 69 -1.87 -23.17 1.83
C ILE A 69 -1.06 -22.23 0.92
N LEU A 70 -1.69 -21.13 0.45
CA LEU A 70 -1.07 -20.17 -0.46
C LEU A 70 -0.04 -19.26 0.22
N SER A 71 -0.03 -19.24 1.56
CA SER A 71 0.74 -18.28 2.37
C SER A 71 0.47 -16.82 2.02
N THR A 72 -0.74 -16.47 1.57
CA THR A 72 -1.10 -15.08 1.21
C THR A 72 -2.61 -14.89 1.24
N PHE A 73 -3.05 -13.66 1.55
CA PHE A 73 -4.44 -13.24 1.37
C PHE A 73 -4.66 -12.47 0.05
N ASP A 74 -3.59 -12.09 -0.65
CA ASP A 74 -3.65 -11.24 -1.84
C ASP A 74 -3.62 -12.08 -3.13
N HIS A 75 -4.43 -13.15 -3.22
CA HIS A 75 -4.51 -13.99 -4.41
C HIS A 75 -5.95 -14.03 -4.98
N PRO A 76 -6.17 -13.86 -6.30
CA PRO A 76 -7.52 -13.82 -6.88
C PRO A 76 -8.40 -15.05 -6.57
N TYR A 77 -7.79 -16.23 -6.37
CA TYR A 77 -8.49 -17.46 -5.99
C TYR A 77 -9.22 -17.38 -4.63
N LEU A 78 -8.86 -16.41 -3.78
CA LEU A 78 -9.51 -16.19 -2.50
C LEU A 78 -10.81 -15.39 -2.61
N ILE A 79 -11.10 -14.83 -3.79
CA ILE A 79 -12.35 -14.13 -4.06
C ILE A 79 -13.40 -15.15 -4.54
N ASP A 80 -14.59 -15.02 -3.99
CA ASP A 80 -15.79 -15.74 -4.42
C ASP A 80 -16.37 -15.05 -5.66
N TRP A 81 -15.76 -15.32 -6.82
CA TRP A 81 -16.10 -14.63 -8.08
C TRP A 81 -17.54 -14.86 -8.52
N ASP A 82 -18.09 -16.06 -8.31
CA ASP A 82 -19.48 -16.36 -8.65
C ASP A 82 -20.44 -15.51 -7.81
N LEU A 83 -20.20 -15.41 -6.50
CA LEU A 83 -20.99 -14.55 -5.62
C LEU A 83 -20.84 -13.07 -5.99
N LEU A 84 -19.61 -12.60 -6.20
CA LEU A 84 -19.36 -11.20 -6.57
C LEU A 84 -20.07 -10.83 -7.87
N MET A 85 -19.92 -11.64 -8.92
CA MET A 85 -20.53 -11.37 -10.23
C MET A 85 -22.06 -11.40 -10.15
N SER A 86 -22.63 -12.42 -9.49
CA SER A 86 -24.09 -12.48 -9.28
C SER A 86 -24.62 -11.27 -8.52
N THR A 87 -23.96 -10.85 -7.44
CA THR A 87 -24.35 -9.63 -6.69
C THR A 87 -24.28 -8.38 -7.55
N ILE A 88 -23.27 -8.23 -8.41
CA ILE A 88 -23.16 -7.09 -9.34
C ILE A 88 -24.29 -7.11 -10.38
N TYR A 89 -24.60 -8.27 -10.96
CA TYR A 89 -25.73 -8.37 -11.89
C TYR A 89 -27.06 -8.06 -11.21
N GLU A 90 -27.27 -8.54 -9.98
CA GLU A 90 -28.45 -8.16 -9.21
C GLU A 90 -28.52 -6.67 -8.92
N ALA A 91 -27.39 -6.02 -8.64
CA ALA A 91 -27.30 -4.58 -8.38
C ALA A 91 -27.69 -3.73 -9.60
N ARG A 92 -27.64 -4.29 -10.82
CA ARG A 92 -28.08 -3.58 -12.03
C ARG A 92 -29.60 -3.55 -12.20
N GLU A 93 -30.30 -4.54 -11.65
CA GLU A 93 -31.72 -4.77 -11.87
C GLU A 93 -32.59 -4.52 -10.61
N LYS A 94 -32.01 -4.65 -9.41
CA LYS A 94 -32.74 -4.58 -8.13
C LYS A 94 -32.43 -3.29 -7.38
N GLU A 95 -33.44 -2.78 -6.67
CA GLU A 95 -33.28 -1.64 -5.76
C GLU A 95 -32.49 -1.99 -4.48
N TYR A 96 -32.45 -3.27 -4.09
CA TYR A 96 -31.73 -3.74 -2.91
C TYR A 96 -31.00 -5.03 -3.22
N ILE A 97 -29.80 -5.17 -2.67
CA ILE A 97 -28.97 -6.38 -2.75
C ILE A 97 -28.48 -6.79 -1.37
N GLU A 98 -28.13 -8.07 -1.23
CA GLU A 98 -27.39 -8.57 -0.07
C GLU A 98 -25.91 -8.66 -0.41
N VAL A 99 -25.08 -8.01 0.42
CA VAL A 99 -23.62 -8.03 0.30
C VAL A 99 -23.06 -8.76 1.51
N PRO A 100 -22.13 -9.72 1.34
CA PRO A 100 -21.47 -10.35 2.47
C PRO A 100 -20.75 -9.33 3.35
N ILE A 101 -20.57 -9.68 4.63
CA ILE A 101 -19.71 -8.93 5.55
C ILE A 101 -18.49 -9.80 5.80
N TYR A 102 -17.31 -9.30 5.44
CA TYR A 102 -16.05 -9.99 5.71
C TYR A 102 -15.29 -9.31 6.85
N ASP A 103 -15.05 -10.04 7.94
CA ASP A 103 -14.26 -9.53 9.07
C ASP A 103 -12.81 -10.00 8.93
N MET A 104 -11.93 -9.06 8.53
CA MET A 104 -10.50 -9.32 8.36
C MET A 104 -9.80 -9.78 9.65
N ARG A 105 -10.34 -9.48 10.85
CA ARG A 105 -9.72 -9.89 12.13
C ARG A 105 -9.83 -11.39 12.36
N VAL A 106 -10.95 -11.98 11.94
CA VAL A 106 -11.20 -13.43 12.05
C VAL A 106 -11.04 -14.15 10.72
N SER A 107 -10.74 -13.41 9.64
CA SER A 107 -10.58 -13.95 8.27
C SER A 107 -11.76 -14.82 7.84
N ALA A 108 -12.97 -14.34 8.09
CA ALA A 108 -14.20 -15.08 7.84
C ALA A 108 -15.35 -14.14 7.46
N ARG A 109 -16.31 -14.71 6.69
CA ARG A 109 -17.60 -14.07 6.44
C ARG A 109 -18.46 -14.18 7.69
N THR A 110 -18.95 -13.05 8.20
CA THR A 110 -19.68 -12.96 9.48
C THR A 110 -21.17 -12.70 9.32
N GLY A 111 -21.64 -12.50 8.09
CA GLY A 111 -23.06 -12.31 7.79
C GLY A 111 -23.26 -11.64 6.43
N TYR A 112 -24.43 -11.03 6.27
CA TYR A 112 -24.80 -10.23 5.12
C TYR A 112 -25.41 -8.90 5.58
N LYS A 113 -25.21 -7.86 4.78
CA LYS A 113 -25.88 -6.57 4.92
C LYS A 113 -26.76 -6.36 3.69
N ARG A 114 -28.00 -5.92 3.92
CA ARG A 114 -28.88 -5.44 2.85
C ARG A 114 -28.58 -3.98 2.58
N ILE A 115 -28.24 -3.63 1.33
CA ILE A 115 -27.98 -2.25 0.93
C ILE A 115 -28.92 -1.82 -0.17
N LYS A 116 -29.30 -0.54 -0.17
CA LYS A 116 -30.03 0.08 -1.28
C LYS A 116 -29.02 0.41 -2.38
N VAL A 117 -29.37 0.08 -3.62
CA VAL A 117 -28.52 0.31 -4.78
C VAL A 117 -28.90 1.62 -5.47
N SER A 118 -27.87 2.39 -5.80
CA SER A 118 -27.91 3.57 -6.66
C SER A 118 -26.79 3.47 -7.69
N LYS A 119 -27.07 3.90 -8.92
CA LYS A 119 -26.07 3.98 -9.99
C LYS A 119 -25.31 5.30 -9.92
N PRO A 120 -24.01 5.32 -10.30
CA PRO A 120 -23.23 4.18 -10.76
C PRO A 120 -22.81 3.21 -9.65
N LEU A 121 -22.42 1.99 -10.03
CA LEU A 121 -21.73 1.07 -9.14
C LEU A 121 -20.23 1.40 -9.13
N ILE A 122 -19.69 1.68 -7.94
CA ILE A 122 -18.27 1.87 -7.70
C ILE A 122 -17.72 0.57 -7.12
N ILE A 123 -17.03 -0.22 -7.95
CA ILE A 123 -16.38 -1.46 -7.51
C ILE A 123 -14.97 -1.12 -7.05
N GLU A 124 -14.65 -1.33 -5.78
CA GLU A 124 -13.32 -1.02 -5.24
C GLU A 124 -12.62 -2.23 -4.65
N GLY A 125 -11.30 -2.26 -4.74
CA GLY A 125 -10.53 -3.39 -4.25
C GLY A 125 -9.20 -3.56 -4.95
N ILE A 126 -8.35 -4.45 -4.42
CA ILE A 126 -7.09 -4.79 -5.08
C ILE A 126 -7.32 -5.56 -6.40
N PHE A 127 -8.50 -6.18 -6.56
CA PHE A 127 -8.90 -6.93 -7.75
C PHE A 127 -10.11 -6.32 -8.49
N ALA A 128 -10.44 -5.06 -8.26
CA ALA A 128 -11.66 -4.41 -8.78
C ALA A 128 -11.79 -4.36 -10.30
N SER A 129 -10.71 -4.61 -11.05
CA SER A 129 -10.71 -4.68 -12.52
C SER A 129 -10.00 -5.92 -13.06
N TYR A 130 -9.93 -6.97 -12.23
CA TYR A 130 -9.31 -8.25 -12.55
C TYR A 130 -10.34 -9.24 -13.12
N GLY A 131 -9.88 -10.12 -14.01
CA GLY A 131 -10.67 -11.25 -14.49
C GLY A 131 -12.05 -10.83 -15.02
N PRO A 132 -13.14 -11.45 -14.54
CA PRO A 132 -14.49 -11.21 -15.08
C PRO A 132 -15.00 -9.77 -14.84
N LEU A 133 -14.49 -9.07 -13.83
CA LEU A 133 -14.87 -7.66 -13.61
C LEU A 133 -14.37 -6.74 -14.73
N ARG A 134 -13.27 -7.11 -15.40
CA ARG A 134 -12.66 -6.28 -16.44
C ARG A 134 -13.64 -5.94 -17.56
N GLU A 135 -14.50 -6.88 -17.93
CA GLU A 135 -15.52 -6.72 -18.97
C GLU A 135 -16.69 -5.84 -18.53
N LEU A 136 -16.95 -5.75 -17.23
CA LEU A 136 -18.00 -4.89 -16.66
C LEU A 136 -17.52 -3.45 -16.41
N CYS A 137 -16.22 -3.22 -16.28
CA CYS A 137 -15.66 -1.91 -16.00
C CYS A 137 -15.74 -0.99 -17.24
N GLU A 138 -16.57 0.05 -17.17
CA GLU A 138 -16.67 1.08 -18.21
C GLU A 138 -15.66 2.22 -18.02
N PHE A 139 -15.15 2.38 -16.80
CA PHE A 139 -14.13 3.36 -16.43
C PHE A 139 -13.28 2.85 -15.26
N ARG A 140 -11.96 2.91 -15.40
CA ARG A 140 -10.98 2.39 -14.44
C ARG A 140 -10.15 3.53 -13.87
N VAL A 141 -10.19 3.66 -12.54
CA VAL A 141 -9.38 4.62 -11.79
C VAL A 141 -8.40 3.85 -10.93
N ALA A 142 -7.11 4.03 -11.19
CA ALA A 142 -6.05 3.45 -10.38
C ALA A 142 -5.54 4.45 -9.35
N PHE A 143 -5.43 4.03 -8.10
CA PHE A 143 -4.78 4.76 -7.03
C PHE A 143 -3.41 4.15 -6.75
N GLU A 144 -2.38 4.96 -6.86
CA GLU A 144 -1.01 4.62 -6.53
C GLU A 144 -0.52 5.51 -5.40
N SER A 145 0.42 5.00 -4.61
CA SER A 145 1.15 5.82 -3.64
C SER A 145 2.60 5.37 -3.61
N PRO A 146 3.53 6.24 -3.21
CA PRO A 146 4.88 5.83 -2.90
C PRO A 146 4.91 4.62 -1.95
N LEU A 147 5.83 3.68 -2.17
CA LEU A 147 5.83 2.41 -1.45
C LEU A 147 5.98 2.59 0.06
N HIS A 148 6.81 3.53 0.49
CA HIS A 148 6.99 3.84 1.90
C HIS A 148 5.70 4.32 2.55
N LEU A 149 4.84 5.06 1.84
CA LEU A 149 3.53 5.47 2.36
C LEU A 149 2.55 4.31 2.46
N LEU A 150 2.53 3.43 1.46
CA LEU A 150 1.73 2.21 1.52
C LEU A 150 2.11 1.38 2.74
N LEU A 151 3.42 1.23 2.98
CA LEU A 151 3.98 0.53 4.13
C LEU A 151 3.60 1.24 5.45
N ALA A 152 3.81 2.56 5.54
CA ALA A 152 3.50 3.36 6.72
C ALA A 152 2.03 3.21 7.14
N ARG A 153 1.13 3.46 6.19
CA ARG A 153 -0.32 3.39 6.39
C ARG A 153 -0.75 1.97 6.72
N ARG A 154 -0.17 0.96 6.07
CA ARG A 154 -0.47 -0.44 6.37
C ARG A 154 -0.02 -0.84 7.77
N MET A 155 1.17 -0.42 8.19
CA MET A 155 1.66 -0.66 9.55
C MET A 155 0.74 -0.01 10.57
N LEU A 156 0.42 1.27 10.42
CA LEU A 156 -0.52 1.98 11.30
C LEU A 156 -1.90 1.30 11.39
N ARG A 157 -2.40 0.83 10.25
CA ARG A 157 -3.70 0.19 10.15
C ARG A 157 -3.70 -1.21 10.77
N ASP A 158 -2.75 -2.06 10.38
CA ASP A 158 -2.74 -3.48 10.74
C ASP A 158 -2.32 -3.67 12.21
N THR A 159 -1.40 -2.85 12.75
CA THR A 159 -1.05 -2.91 14.19
C THR A 159 -2.24 -2.52 15.06
N LYS A 160 -2.98 -1.47 14.69
CA LYS A 160 -4.20 -1.04 15.42
C LYS A 160 -5.36 -2.02 15.29
N ARG A 161 -5.57 -2.61 14.10
CA ARG A 161 -6.75 -3.44 13.81
C ARG A 161 -6.60 -4.90 14.22
N ALA A 162 -5.41 -5.47 14.07
CA ALA A 162 -5.16 -6.89 14.27
C ALA A 162 -4.32 -7.20 15.51
N MET A 163 -3.92 -6.17 16.29
CA MET A 163 -2.97 -6.29 17.40
C MET A 163 -1.71 -7.07 16.98
N GLU A 164 -1.32 -6.90 15.73
CA GLU A 164 -0.23 -7.65 15.11
C GLU A 164 1.07 -6.85 15.27
N ALA A 165 2.13 -7.53 15.72
CA ALA A 165 3.44 -6.89 15.88
C ALA A 165 3.92 -6.28 14.55
N PRO A 166 4.49 -5.06 14.54
CA PRO A 166 4.96 -4.38 13.33
C PRO A 166 5.89 -5.24 12.46
N SER A 167 6.71 -6.08 13.09
CA SER A 167 7.63 -7.02 12.43
C SER A 167 6.90 -8.06 11.57
N ARG A 168 5.78 -8.61 12.04
CA ARG A 168 4.96 -9.55 11.27
C ARG A 168 4.25 -8.86 10.11
N VAL A 169 3.79 -7.62 10.33
CA VAL A 169 3.20 -6.81 9.26
C VAL A 169 4.22 -6.55 8.16
N LEU A 170 5.45 -6.16 8.51
CA LEU A 170 6.54 -5.96 7.54
C LEU A 170 6.86 -7.26 6.79
N ASP A 171 7.08 -8.36 7.51
CA ASP A 171 7.41 -9.65 6.91
C ASP A 171 6.34 -10.10 5.92
N ARG A 172 5.05 -10.00 6.29
CA ARG A 172 3.91 -10.26 5.40
C ARG A 172 3.94 -9.37 4.17
N VAL A 173 4.12 -8.07 4.37
CA VAL A 173 4.11 -7.09 3.28
C VAL A 173 5.20 -7.40 2.23
N VAL A 174 6.39 -7.72 2.72
CA VAL A 174 7.57 -8.06 1.92
C VAL A 174 7.44 -9.44 1.26
N ARG A 175 6.90 -10.44 1.97
CA ARG A 175 6.79 -11.83 1.49
C ARG A 175 5.63 -12.13 0.58
N THR A 176 4.51 -11.44 0.78
CA THR A 176 3.25 -11.89 0.19
C THR A 176 2.58 -10.73 -0.52
N VAL A 177 2.36 -9.61 0.17
CA VAL A 177 1.59 -8.48 -0.38
C VAL A 177 2.27 -7.89 -1.62
N PHE A 178 3.58 -7.62 -1.59
CA PHE A 178 4.26 -7.00 -2.73
C PHE A 178 4.40 -7.92 -3.95
N PRO A 179 4.86 -9.18 -3.82
CA PRO A 179 4.86 -10.11 -4.95
C PRO A 179 3.47 -10.25 -5.58
N MET A 180 2.43 -10.36 -4.76
CA MET A 180 1.05 -10.46 -5.25
C MET A 180 0.56 -9.16 -5.90
N ALA A 181 0.89 -7.99 -5.35
CA ALA A 181 0.55 -6.71 -5.94
C ALA A 181 1.19 -6.55 -7.33
N LYS A 182 2.45 -6.93 -7.46
CA LYS A 182 3.15 -6.94 -8.76
C LYS A 182 2.50 -7.88 -9.77
N LEU A 183 2.11 -9.07 -9.34
CA LEU A 183 1.51 -10.07 -10.22
C LEU A 183 0.08 -9.71 -10.66
N PHE A 184 -0.73 -9.20 -9.74
CA PHE A 184 -2.17 -9.11 -9.94
C PHE A 184 -2.72 -7.68 -9.93
N VAL A 185 -2.09 -6.74 -9.24
CA VAL A 185 -2.58 -5.34 -9.10
C VAL A 185 -1.91 -4.41 -10.12
N GLU A 186 -0.61 -4.52 -10.32
CA GLU A 186 0.15 -3.67 -11.27
C GLU A 186 -0.39 -3.75 -12.70
N PRO A 187 -0.77 -4.92 -13.27
CA PRO A 187 -1.38 -4.97 -14.59
C PRO A 187 -2.70 -4.20 -14.68
N GLN A 188 -3.49 -4.17 -13.61
CA GLN A 188 -4.75 -3.42 -13.55
C GLN A 188 -4.49 -1.92 -13.54
N ILE A 189 -3.52 -1.46 -12.74
CA ILE A 189 -3.08 -0.06 -12.69
C ILE A 189 -2.62 0.40 -14.07
N ASN A 190 -1.82 -0.40 -14.77
CA ASN A 190 -1.31 -0.06 -16.09
C ASN A 190 -2.40 0.04 -17.17
N SER A 191 -3.53 -0.62 -16.97
CA SER A 191 -4.70 -0.55 -17.85
C SER A 191 -5.74 0.50 -17.46
N ALA A 192 -5.47 1.37 -16.47
CA ALA A 192 -6.43 2.34 -15.99
C ALA A 192 -6.54 3.58 -16.89
N ASP A 193 -7.76 4.10 -17.02
CA ASP A 193 -8.05 5.33 -17.78
C ASP A 193 -7.47 6.57 -17.06
N VAL A 194 -7.58 6.56 -15.73
CA VAL A 194 -7.05 7.59 -14.85
C VAL A 194 -6.18 6.96 -13.77
N LYS A 195 -4.97 7.48 -13.60
CA LYS A 195 -4.07 7.17 -12.49
C LYS A 195 -4.06 8.35 -11.53
N VAL A 196 -4.27 8.08 -10.25
CA VAL A 196 -4.20 9.04 -9.16
C VAL A 196 -2.99 8.67 -8.30
N TYR A 197 -1.98 9.52 -8.31
CA TYR A 197 -0.84 9.42 -7.43
C TYR A 197 -1.16 10.12 -6.11
N ASN A 198 -1.50 9.31 -5.10
CA ASN A 198 -1.83 9.75 -3.76
C ASN A 198 -0.59 9.78 -2.87
N ASP A 199 0.09 10.91 -2.91
CA ASP A 199 1.21 11.28 -2.03
C ASP A 199 0.78 12.10 -0.81
N TRP A 200 -0.53 12.22 -0.55
CA TRP A 200 -1.10 12.98 0.56
C TRP A 200 -0.95 12.23 1.90
N ARG A 201 -0.55 12.94 2.96
CA ARG A 201 -0.04 12.34 4.21
C ARG A 201 -0.55 13.01 5.49
N PRO A 202 -1.87 13.24 5.64
CA PRO A 202 -2.39 13.92 6.83
C PRO A 202 -2.19 13.09 8.10
N ASP A 203 -2.13 11.76 7.97
CA ASP A 203 -2.17 10.83 9.10
C ASP A 203 -0.78 10.43 9.62
N LEU A 204 0.31 10.98 9.05
CA LEU A 204 1.67 10.59 9.42
C LEU A 204 2.31 11.66 10.33
N PRO A 205 2.88 11.26 11.48
CA PRO A 205 3.62 12.19 12.34
C PRO A 205 4.97 12.52 11.68
N GLU A 206 5.11 13.74 11.17
CA GLU A 206 6.31 14.19 10.47
C GLU A 206 7.23 15.03 11.38
N LYS A 207 8.54 14.80 11.26
CA LYS A 207 9.58 15.72 11.74
C LYS A 207 10.47 16.12 10.56
N LEU A 208 10.70 17.43 10.39
CA LEU A 208 11.59 18.00 9.39
C LEU A 208 12.93 18.37 10.02
N GLY A 209 14.04 18.09 9.31
CA GLY A 209 15.39 18.44 9.72
C GLY A 209 16.31 18.67 8.51
N LYS A 210 17.46 19.31 8.72
CA LYS A 210 18.49 19.45 7.68
C LYS A 210 19.44 18.24 7.69
N CYS A 211 19.82 17.74 6.51
CA CYS A 211 20.94 16.82 6.39
C CYS A 211 22.24 17.60 6.59
N GLU A 212 23.09 17.15 7.52
CA GLU A 212 24.42 17.73 7.76
C GLU A 212 25.47 17.05 6.89
N LYS A 213 26.55 17.79 6.55
CA LYS A 213 27.70 17.26 5.80
C LYS A 213 28.38 16.12 6.57
N GLY A 214 28.61 15.00 5.89
CA GLY A 214 29.37 13.87 6.41
C GLY A 214 30.86 13.96 6.11
N GLU A 215 31.68 13.26 6.89
CA GLU A 215 33.11 13.03 6.57
C GLU A 215 33.22 11.98 5.45
N GLY A 216 33.03 12.39 4.20
CA GLY A 216 33.18 11.56 2.99
C GLY A 216 33.39 12.45 1.76
N GLU A 217 34.01 11.93 0.70
CA GLU A 217 34.24 12.69 -0.55
C GLU A 217 32.92 12.93 -1.30
N GLY A 218 32.25 14.03 -0.95
CA GLY A 218 31.01 14.50 -1.56
C GLY A 218 30.27 15.48 -0.66
N ASN A 219 30.33 16.77 -0.98
CA ASN A 219 29.61 17.84 -0.26
C ASN A 219 28.18 17.96 -0.78
N VAL A 220 27.23 17.21 -0.21
CA VAL A 220 25.83 17.31 -0.60
C VAL A 220 24.98 17.77 0.59
N GLU A 221 24.44 18.99 0.51
CA GLU A 221 23.48 19.53 1.46
C GLU A 221 22.05 19.23 1.00
N GLY A 222 21.15 18.89 1.93
CA GLY A 222 19.79 18.50 1.59
C GLY A 222 18.80 18.65 2.75
N GLU A 223 17.52 18.55 2.44
CA GLU A 223 16.45 18.49 3.43
C GLU A 223 16.14 17.04 3.78
N ARG A 224 15.83 16.76 5.05
CA ARG A 224 15.40 15.45 5.52
C ARG A 224 14.03 15.51 6.12
N ARG A 225 13.25 14.48 5.83
CA ARG A 225 12.03 14.16 6.55
C ARG A 225 12.13 12.80 7.21
N VAL A 226 11.70 12.71 8.47
CA VAL A 226 11.60 11.45 9.20
C VAL A 226 10.18 11.27 9.70
N ILE A 227 9.57 10.15 9.30
CA ILE A 227 8.28 9.69 9.80
C ILE A 227 8.56 8.52 10.75
N LYS A 228 8.15 8.63 12.01
CA LYS A 228 8.33 7.58 13.03
C LYS A 228 6.97 7.03 13.45
N LEU A 229 6.80 5.72 13.28
CA LEU A 229 5.63 4.98 13.73
C LEU A 229 6.06 4.04 14.86
N SER A 230 5.45 4.13 16.04
CA SER A 230 5.81 3.29 17.21
C SER A 230 4.63 2.47 17.69
N TYR A 231 4.88 1.21 18.06
CA TYR A 231 3.88 0.31 18.64
C TYR A 231 4.57 -0.67 19.61
N GLU A 232 4.13 -0.70 20.86
CA GLU A 232 4.61 -1.64 21.91
C GLU A 232 6.15 -1.78 22.01
N GLY A 233 6.88 -0.67 21.84
CA GLY A 233 8.36 -0.64 21.92
C GLY A 233 9.09 -0.89 20.60
N ASP A 234 8.41 -1.42 19.58
CA ASP A 234 8.93 -1.47 18.21
C ASP A 234 8.65 -0.14 17.49
N SER A 235 9.47 0.20 16.50
CA SER A 235 9.33 1.43 15.72
C SER A 235 9.72 1.24 14.27
N VAL A 236 9.02 1.92 13.37
CA VAL A 236 9.36 1.99 11.95
C VAL A 236 9.61 3.45 11.60
N TYR A 237 10.77 3.69 11.01
CA TYR A 237 11.21 4.98 10.52
C TYR A 237 11.17 4.96 9.01
N ILE A 238 10.54 5.96 8.42
CA ILE A 238 10.65 6.24 7.01
C ILE A 238 11.43 7.54 6.89
N ILE A 239 12.56 7.47 6.19
CA ILE A 239 13.42 8.63 5.97
C ILE A 239 13.33 8.99 4.50
N GLU A 240 13.06 10.26 4.22
CA GLU A 240 13.16 10.84 2.89
C GLU A 240 14.31 11.85 2.91
N ASN A 241 15.30 11.65 2.07
CA ASN A 241 16.38 12.60 1.85
C ASN A 241 16.11 13.30 0.51
N PHE A 242 15.98 14.62 0.58
CA PHE A 242 15.84 15.51 -0.57
C PHE A 242 17.23 16.07 -0.87
N ILE A 243 17.82 15.56 -1.95
CA ILE A 243 19.19 15.86 -2.36
C ILE A 243 19.11 16.36 -3.80
N ASP A 244 19.40 17.65 -3.98
CA ASP A 244 19.22 18.35 -5.26
C ASP A 244 17.81 18.09 -5.84
N ASP A 245 17.71 17.59 -7.09
CA ASP A 245 16.45 17.23 -7.76
C ASP A 245 15.99 15.78 -7.49
N SER A 246 16.67 15.05 -6.58
CA SER A 246 16.40 13.64 -6.29
C SER A 246 15.80 13.44 -4.89
N VAL A 247 14.95 12.43 -4.77
CA VAL A 247 14.41 11.98 -3.49
C VAL A 247 14.78 10.53 -3.27
N GLU A 248 15.51 10.27 -2.18
CA GLU A 248 15.80 8.91 -1.74
C GLU A 248 14.93 8.53 -0.54
N HIS A 249 14.40 7.31 -0.56
CA HIS A 249 13.62 6.78 0.55
C HIS A 249 14.36 5.66 1.26
N TYR A 250 14.27 5.64 2.59
CA TYR A 250 14.75 4.56 3.44
C TYR A 250 13.65 4.12 4.39
N VAL A 251 13.63 2.83 4.67
CA VAL A 251 12.79 2.26 5.72
C VAL A 251 13.71 1.61 6.74
N LEU A 252 13.59 2.02 8.00
CA LEU A 252 14.28 1.41 9.13
C LEU A 252 13.26 0.84 10.10
N VAL A 253 13.53 -0.35 10.63
CA VAL A 253 12.65 -1.02 11.58
C VAL A 253 13.44 -1.40 12.81
N SER A 254 12.93 -1.00 13.98
CA SER A 254 13.35 -1.44 15.31
C SER A 254 12.59 -2.69 15.69
N TRP A 255 13.31 -3.70 16.18
CA TRP A 255 12.82 -5.04 16.52
C TRP A 255 13.52 -5.54 17.78
N GLY A 256 12.84 -5.60 18.93
CA GLY A 256 13.39 -6.25 20.14
C GLY A 256 14.80 -5.76 20.54
N GLY A 257 15.11 -4.47 20.30
CA GLY A 257 16.44 -3.86 20.51
C GLY A 257 17.43 -3.96 19.34
N LYS A 258 17.05 -4.56 18.21
CA LYS A 258 17.82 -4.66 16.95
C LYS A 258 17.22 -3.77 15.87
N PHE A 259 18.00 -3.41 14.84
CA PHE A 259 17.49 -2.64 13.72
C PHE A 259 17.84 -3.24 12.36
N ILE A 260 16.95 -3.02 11.39
CA ILE A 260 17.14 -3.34 9.97
C ILE A 260 16.79 -2.09 9.16
N GLY A 261 17.73 -1.56 8.38
CA GLY A 261 17.51 -0.45 7.45
C GLY A 261 17.77 -0.86 6.00
N ALA A 262 16.88 -0.47 5.09
CA ALA A 262 17.06 -0.65 3.65
C ALA A 262 16.79 0.65 2.88
N ARG A 263 17.65 0.95 1.90
CA ARG A 263 17.36 1.93 0.85
C ARG A 263 16.25 1.39 -0.05
N VAL A 264 15.22 2.19 -0.27
CA VAL A 264 14.04 1.84 -1.05
C VAL A 264 13.95 2.82 -2.23
N HIS A 265 14.64 2.52 -3.33
CA HIS A 265 14.54 3.35 -4.54
C HIS A 265 13.16 3.18 -5.18
N PRO A 266 12.41 4.25 -5.53
CA PRO A 266 11.02 4.17 -6.00
C PRO A 266 10.74 3.10 -7.06
N GLU A 267 11.64 2.95 -8.03
CA GLU A 267 11.49 2.01 -9.15
C GLU A 267 11.89 0.56 -8.82
N THR A 268 12.83 0.34 -7.90
CA THR A 268 13.35 -1.00 -7.57
C THR A 268 12.87 -1.49 -6.21
N ALA A 269 12.15 -0.65 -5.46
CA ALA A 269 11.58 -0.91 -4.15
C ALA A 269 10.85 -2.25 -4.08
N TYR A 270 10.07 -2.57 -5.13
CA TYR A 270 9.35 -3.84 -5.25
C TYR A 270 10.28 -5.06 -5.39
N ALA A 271 11.35 -4.95 -6.18
CA ALA A 271 12.34 -6.03 -6.34
C ALA A 271 13.19 -6.20 -5.07
N THR A 272 13.56 -5.09 -4.43
CA THR A 272 14.32 -5.04 -3.17
C THR A 272 13.57 -5.75 -2.05
N LEU A 273 12.32 -5.38 -1.81
CA LEU A 273 11.52 -5.99 -0.76
C LEU A 273 11.16 -7.45 -1.11
N SER A 274 10.82 -7.77 -2.36
CA SER A 274 10.58 -9.17 -2.77
C SER A 274 11.83 -10.09 -2.67
N ALA A 275 13.04 -9.53 -2.75
CA ALA A 275 14.27 -10.29 -2.55
C ALA A 275 14.55 -10.58 -1.06
N LEU A 276 14.16 -9.67 -0.15
CA LEU A 276 14.25 -9.88 1.29
C LEU A 276 13.33 -11.01 1.78
N SER A 277 12.27 -11.32 1.04
CA SER A 277 11.30 -12.36 1.38
C SER A 277 11.56 -13.76 0.84
N ALA A 278 12.26 -13.89 -0.29
CA ALA A 278 12.39 -15.17 -0.99
C ALA A 278 13.24 -16.22 -0.24
N HIS A 279 13.86 -15.89 0.89
CA HIS A 279 14.71 -16.83 1.64
C HIS A 279 14.30 -16.98 3.12
N ARG A 280 14.22 -18.25 3.53
CA ARG A 280 13.81 -18.74 4.87
C ARG A 280 14.94 -18.69 5.91
N TYR A 281 16.00 -17.91 5.69
CA TYR A 281 17.11 -17.75 6.64
C TYR A 281 17.34 -16.28 6.94
N SER A 282 17.91 -15.98 8.11
CA SER A 282 18.10 -14.64 8.64
C SER A 282 18.61 -13.69 7.55
N LEU A 283 18.01 -12.50 7.50
CA LEU A 283 18.34 -11.42 6.57
C LEU A 283 19.86 -11.29 6.35
N GLU A 284 20.64 -11.41 7.42
CA GLU A 284 22.12 -11.46 7.43
C GLU A 284 22.77 -12.37 6.37
N SER A 285 22.29 -13.61 6.18
CA SER A 285 22.96 -14.59 5.31
C SER A 285 22.79 -14.30 3.80
N TYR A 286 21.68 -13.65 3.43
CA TYR A 286 21.43 -13.24 2.05
C TYR A 286 22.20 -11.97 1.69
N LEU A 287 22.26 -11.02 2.62
CA LEU A 287 22.91 -9.72 2.44
C LEU A 287 24.45 -9.87 2.32
N GLN A 288 25.03 -10.95 2.84
CA GLN A 288 26.45 -11.29 2.69
C GLN A 288 26.84 -11.94 1.35
N LYS A 289 25.87 -12.38 0.51
CA LYS A 289 26.15 -13.17 -0.72
C LYS A 289 26.27 -12.36 -2.02
N GLY A 290 26.51 -11.05 -1.93
CA GLY A 290 27.04 -10.25 -3.07
C GLY A 290 26.11 -10.06 -4.28
N LYS A 291 24.80 -10.35 -4.18
CA LYS A 291 23.83 -10.15 -5.28
C LYS A 291 23.07 -8.81 -5.23
N TRP A 292 23.45 -7.92 -4.32
CA TRP A 292 22.81 -6.64 -4.07
C TRP A 292 23.64 -5.48 -4.64
N LYS A 293 22.97 -4.45 -5.17
CA LYS A 293 23.60 -3.25 -5.78
C LYS A 293 23.29 -1.94 -5.05
N GLY A 294 22.72 -1.97 -3.84
CA GLY A 294 22.46 -0.78 -3.02
C GLY A 294 23.20 -0.83 -1.67
N GLU A 295 22.81 0.03 -0.73
CA GLU A 295 23.38 0.02 0.62
C GLU A 295 22.42 -0.61 1.65
N ILE A 296 22.94 -1.46 2.54
CA ILE A 296 22.19 -2.08 3.64
C ILE A 296 22.90 -1.80 4.95
N ILE A 297 22.15 -1.44 5.98
CA ILE A 297 22.70 -1.18 7.32
C ILE A 297 22.04 -2.12 8.33
N ILE A 298 22.85 -2.98 8.95
CA ILE A 298 22.46 -3.91 10.02
C ILE A 298 23.30 -3.57 11.26
N GLY A 299 22.69 -3.58 12.45
CA GLY A 299 23.41 -3.46 13.71
C GLY A 299 22.54 -3.70 14.95
N ASN A 300 23.17 -3.69 16.12
CA ASN A 300 22.51 -3.73 17.43
C ASN A 300 22.51 -2.31 18.02
N LEU A 301 21.40 -1.82 18.60
CA LEU A 301 21.38 -0.48 19.20
C LEU A 301 20.62 -0.31 20.51
N VAL A 302 21.14 0.60 21.31
CA VAL A 302 20.97 0.66 22.77
C VAL A 302 20.05 1.82 23.22
N ASN A 303 19.74 2.82 22.36
CA ASN A 303 18.80 3.91 22.70
C ASN A 303 18.30 4.77 21.50
N GLU A 304 17.34 5.67 21.78
CA GLU A 304 16.67 6.58 20.83
C GLU A 304 17.61 7.58 20.12
N LYS A 305 18.64 8.09 20.82
CA LYS A 305 19.63 9.04 20.28
C LYS A 305 20.42 8.45 19.11
N THR A 306 20.59 7.14 19.11
CA THR A 306 21.37 6.47 18.07
C THR A 306 20.61 6.32 16.75
N TRP A 307 19.30 6.56 16.73
CA TRP A 307 18.49 6.58 15.51
C TRP A 307 18.72 7.84 14.67
N GLU A 308 18.90 8.99 15.33
CA GLU A 308 19.29 10.24 14.64
C GLU A 308 20.69 10.12 14.05
N GLU A 309 21.63 9.51 14.79
CA GLU A 309 22.99 9.23 14.33
C GLU A 309 23.08 8.19 13.21
N LEU A 310 22.24 7.15 13.23
CA LEU A 310 22.11 6.20 12.12
C LEU A 310 21.60 6.88 10.86
N GLY A 311 20.60 7.74 10.99
CA GLY A 311 20.14 8.59 9.89
C GLY A 311 21.28 9.46 9.35
N LYS A 312 22.13 10.04 10.21
CA LYS A 312 23.35 10.75 9.78
C LYS A 312 24.31 9.82 9.01
N ARG A 313 24.56 8.60 9.49
CA ARG A 313 25.43 7.60 8.79
C ARG A 313 24.88 7.12 7.45
N VAL A 314 23.56 6.90 7.32
CA VAL A 314 22.89 6.62 6.04
C VAL A 314 23.12 7.77 5.05
N CYS A 315 23.21 9.01 5.54
CA CYS A 315 23.55 10.19 4.73
C CYS A 315 25.01 10.16 4.25
N CYS A 316 25.96 9.77 5.12
CA CYS A 316 27.39 9.89 4.83
C CYS A 316 27.94 8.82 3.88
N LYS A 317 27.30 7.64 3.78
CA LYS A 317 27.74 6.57 2.85
C LYS A 317 27.21 6.74 1.42
N LEU A 318 26.43 7.78 1.16
CA LEU A 318 25.90 8.15 -0.15
C LEU A 318 26.93 8.86 -1.05
N CYS A 319 28.13 8.31 -1.15
CA CYS A 319 29.02 8.60 -2.27
C CYS A 319 28.65 7.62 -3.38
N VAL A 320 27.98 8.10 -4.42
CA VAL A 320 27.78 7.32 -5.65
C VAL A 320 29.16 7.16 -6.32
N PRO A 321 29.60 5.94 -6.71
CA PRO A 321 30.78 5.80 -7.56
C PRO A 321 30.57 6.37 -8.97
#